data_AF-A0A7G3B3H7-F1
#
_entry.id   AF-A0A7G3B3H7-F1
#
_cell.length_a   1.000
_cell.length_b   1.000
_cell.length_c   1.000
_cell.angle_alpha   90.00
_cell.angle_beta   90.00
_cell.angle_gamma   90.00
#
_symmetry.space_group_name_H-M   'P 1'
#
loop_
_entity.id
_entity.type
_entity.pdbx_description
1 polymer ?
#
loop_
_entity_poly.entity_id
_entity_poly.type
_entity_poly.pdbx_seq_one_letter_code
_entity_poly.pdbx_strand_id
1 'polypeptide(L)'
;MVPVVAPIALPLAGAAVVGGVVSSGWSILRSSLNLADRSKHEQSIDLSDAEARGSWLGVAGGSLGLASGAAGQALGAMARNGSNISPFIRFGFNGLNVSVLVVNGLGTINGFVDIFFINDDQPVTAQQVLQLSASLFMFTHSVYNFQTANSIIRSNQDMTIRDVRESLSRNQKRAFDKMSKETIRLKGESTGKADIVRNLKKIPDHKEYFRDMYKVNKQLNEANVKPSFGSDGQMQLNGQPGNTVPSELRANLKAASTAEVFSSIPAHDPNLGASTKPGQLNLINSHQWSNERRE
;
A
#
# COMPACT_ATOMS: atom_id res chain seq x y z
N MET A 1 -24.58 16.53 2.93
CA MET A 1 -24.42 15.92 4.27
C MET A 1 -22.94 15.57 4.41
N VAL A 2 -22.20 16.32 5.23
CA VAL A 2 -20.76 16.13 5.46
C VAL A 2 -20.59 15.02 6.49
N PRO A 3 -19.77 13.97 6.27
CA PRO A 3 -19.62 12.92 7.26
C PRO A 3 -18.83 13.49 8.46
N VAL A 4 -19.54 13.66 9.58
CA VAL A 4 -18.98 13.95 10.90
C VAL A 4 -18.32 12.67 11.41
N VAL A 5 -17.12 12.35 10.91
CA VAL A 5 -16.33 11.19 11.38
C VAL A 5 -14.88 11.57 11.72
N ALA A 6 -14.40 12.73 11.26
CA ALA A 6 -12.99 13.07 11.30
C ALA A 6 -12.36 13.30 12.70
N PRO A 7 -13.01 13.91 13.71
CA PRO A 7 -12.32 14.22 14.97
C PRO A 7 -12.20 13.03 15.94
N ILE A 8 -13.09 12.04 15.83
CA ILE A 8 -13.15 10.87 16.72
C ILE A 8 -12.35 9.69 16.13
N ALA A 9 -12.13 9.68 14.81
CA ALA A 9 -11.42 8.61 14.12
C ALA A 9 -9.95 8.44 14.55
N LEU A 10 -9.26 9.51 14.96
CA LEU A 10 -7.85 9.44 15.36
C LEU A 10 -7.64 8.78 16.74
N PRO A 11 -8.36 9.18 17.81
CA PRO A 11 -8.32 8.46 19.08
C PRO A 11 -8.84 7.02 18.96
N LEU A 12 -9.91 6.80 18.17
CA LEU A 12 -10.47 5.47 17.94
C LEU A 12 -9.53 4.57 17.13
N ALA A 13 -8.76 5.10 16.18
CA ALA A 13 -7.77 4.31 15.45
C ALA A 13 -6.64 3.84 16.38
N GLY A 14 -6.14 4.72 17.26
CA GLY A 14 -5.14 4.35 18.28
C GLY A 14 -5.68 3.31 19.28
N ALA A 15 -6.90 3.54 19.78
CA ALA A 15 -7.58 2.60 20.68
C ALA A 15 -7.91 1.26 20.00
N ALA A 16 -8.26 1.27 18.71
CA ALA A 16 -8.54 0.07 17.93
C ALA A 16 -7.26 -0.73 17.70
N VAL A 17 -6.13 -0.09 17.39
CA VAL A 17 -4.83 -0.80 17.23
C VAL A 17 -4.42 -1.44 18.55
N VAL A 18 -4.45 -0.70 19.65
CA VAL A 18 -4.12 -1.23 20.99
C VAL A 18 -5.10 -2.34 21.39
N GLY A 19 -6.40 -2.09 21.22
CA GLY A 19 -7.46 -3.05 21.52
C GLY A 19 -7.36 -4.32 20.67
N GLY A 20 -7.00 -4.22 19.40
CA GLY A 20 -6.81 -5.36 18.50
C GLY A 20 -5.61 -6.22 18.90
N VAL A 21 -4.46 -5.59 19.24
CA VAL A 21 -3.26 -6.33 19.71
C VAL A 21 -3.53 -7.00 21.05
N VAL A 22 -4.10 -6.27 22.01
CA VAL A 22 -4.42 -6.80 23.35
C VAL A 22 -5.45 -7.93 23.24
N SER A 23 -6.51 -7.76 22.45
CA SER A 23 -7.54 -8.79 22.26
C SER A 23 -7.01 -10.02 21.53
N SER A 24 -6.13 -9.84 20.53
CA SER A 24 -5.49 -10.96 19.84
C SER A 24 -4.57 -11.75 20.77
N GLY A 25 -3.72 -11.05 21.54
CA GLY A 25 -2.83 -11.69 22.52
C GLY A 25 -3.60 -12.40 23.63
N TRP A 26 -4.64 -11.76 24.16
CA TRP A 26 -5.53 -12.37 25.13
C TRP A 26 -6.23 -13.61 24.58
N SER A 27 -6.80 -13.52 23.36
CA SER A 27 -7.47 -14.64 22.69
C SER A 27 -6.53 -15.83 22.51
N ILE A 28 -5.30 -15.61 22.03
CA ILE A 28 -4.29 -16.67 21.89
C ILE A 28 -3.98 -17.29 23.24
N LEU A 29 -3.66 -16.48 24.25
CA LEU A 29 -3.23 -16.97 25.56
C LEU A 29 -4.33 -17.78 26.23
N ARG A 30 -5.54 -17.21 26.36
CA ARG A 30 -6.65 -17.88 27.04
C ARG A 30 -7.10 -19.13 26.29
N SER A 31 -7.18 -19.07 24.97
CA SER A 31 -7.61 -20.23 24.17
C SER A 31 -6.58 -21.35 24.21
N SER A 32 -5.28 -21.02 24.19
CA SER A 32 -4.21 -22.01 24.33
C SER A 32 -4.22 -22.67 25.71
N LEU A 33 -4.42 -21.88 26.77
CA LEU A 33 -4.55 -22.40 28.13
C LEU A 33 -5.76 -23.32 28.25
N ASN A 34 -6.90 -22.96 27.65
CA ASN A 34 -8.10 -23.80 27.66
C ASN A 34 -7.86 -25.14 26.94
N LEU A 35 -7.26 -25.12 25.74
CA LEU A 35 -6.92 -26.35 25.02
C LEU A 35 -5.94 -27.23 25.79
N ALA A 36 -4.92 -26.63 26.41
CA ALA A 36 -3.93 -27.35 27.21
C ALA A 36 -4.56 -27.97 28.47
N ASP A 37 -5.48 -27.25 29.12
CA ASP A 37 -6.20 -27.73 30.30
C ASP A 37 -7.12 -28.90 29.95
N ARG A 38 -7.90 -28.78 28.88
CA ARG A 38 -8.76 -29.86 28.35
C ARG A 38 -7.95 -31.11 28.01
N SER A 39 -6.80 -30.93 27.34
CA SER A 39 -5.89 -32.03 27.02
C SER A 39 -5.34 -32.73 28.27
N LYS A 40 -5.10 -32.00 29.37
CA LYS A 40 -4.62 -32.58 30.64
C LYS A 40 -5.71 -33.34 31.39
N HIS A 41 -6.96 -32.92 31.25
CA HIS A 41 -8.12 -33.53 31.90
C HIS A 41 -8.85 -34.55 31.02
N GLU A 42 -8.21 -35.04 29.94
CA GLU A 42 -8.76 -36.03 29.00
C GLU A 42 -10.10 -35.61 28.37
N GLN A 43 -10.35 -34.31 28.26
CA GLN A 43 -11.50 -33.75 27.58
C GLN A 43 -11.22 -33.63 26.08
N SER A 44 -12.26 -33.73 25.24
CA SER A 44 -12.09 -33.61 23.79
C SER A 44 -11.51 -32.24 23.42
N ILE A 45 -10.50 -32.27 22.56
CA ILE A 45 -9.88 -31.10 21.90
C ILE A 45 -10.22 -31.04 20.40
N ASP A 46 -11.16 -31.88 19.97
CA ASP A 46 -11.57 -31.98 18.57
C ASP A 46 -12.39 -30.76 18.16
N LEU A 47 -12.36 -30.46 16.86
CA LEU A 47 -13.17 -29.38 16.29
C LEU A 47 -14.68 -29.66 16.32
N SER A 48 -15.10 -30.90 16.57
CA SER A 48 -16.51 -31.24 16.77
C SER A 48 -17.04 -30.75 18.12
N ASP A 49 -16.18 -30.69 19.14
CA ASP A 49 -16.54 -30.14 20.45
C ASP A 49 -16.61 -28.60 20.37
N ALA A 50 -17.71 -28.04 20.87
CA ALA A 50 -18.01 -26.61 20.76
C ALA A 50 -16.97 -25.71 21.43
N GLU A 51 -16.53 -26.08 22.64
CA GLU A 51 -15.65 -25.27 23.46
C GLU A 51 -14.18 -25.42 23.01
N ALA A 52 -13.78 -26.62 22.60
CA ALA A 52 -12.49 -26.85 21.94
C ALA A 52 -12.41 -26.12 20.58
N ARG A 53 -13.47 -26.19 19.77
CA ARG A 53 -13.55 -25.45 18.49
C ARG A 53 -13.47 -23.94 18.70
N GLY A 54 -14.19 -23.39 19.68
CA GLY A 54 -14.10 -21.96 20.03
C GLY A 54 -12.68 -21.55 20.42
N SER A 55 -11.96 -22.42 21.12
CA SER A 55 -10.56 -22.17 21.51
C SER A 55 -9.61 -22.24 20.31
N TRP A 56 -9.77 -23.23 19.42
CA TRP A 56 -9.00 -23.30 18.17
C TRP A 56 -9.22 -22.06 17.29
N LEU A 57 -10.47 -21.60 17.15
CA LEU A 57 -10.81 -20.37 16.43
C LEU A 57 -10.20 -19.13 17.11
N GLY A 58 -10.16 -19.09 18.45
CA GLY A 58 -9.52 -18.02 19.20
C GLY A 58 -8.01 -17.91 18.96
N VAL A 59 -7.29 -19.04 18.96
CA VAL A 59 -5.86 -19.11 18.63
C VAL A 59 -5.62 -18.72 17.17
N ALA A 60 -6.41 -19.30 16.25
CA ALA A 60 -6.27 -19.02 14.82
C ALA A 60 -6.56 -17.56 14.48
N GLY A 61 -7.69 -17.02 14.96
CA GLY A 61 -8.11 -15.64 14.71
C GLY A 61 -7.14 -14.62 15.31
N GLY A 62 -6.67 -14.84 16.54
CA GLY A 62 -5.67 -13.97 17.16
C GLY A 62 -4.32 -14.00 16.44
N SER A 63 -3.85 -15.18 16.04
CA SER A 63 -2.57 -15.33 15.33
C SER A 63 -2.62 -14.69 13.94
N LEU A 64 -3.70 -14.95 13.19
CA LEU A 64 -3.93 -14.34 11.87
C LEU A 64 -4.08 -12.82 11.97
N GLY A 65 -4.76 -12.31 12.99
CA GLY A 65 -4.92 -10.88 13.24
C GLY A 65 -3.57 -10.17 13.45
N LEU A 66 -2.69 -10.73 14.30
CA LEU A 66 -1.34 -10.21 14.51
C LEU A 66 -0.49 -10.30 13.23
N ALA A 67 -0.53 -11.43 12.54
CA ALA A 67 0.20 -11.62 11.28
C ALA A 67 -0.25 -10.62 10.20
N SER A 68 -1.56 -10.39 10.06
CA SER A 68 -2.10 -9.42 9.12
C SER A 68 -1.67 -7.99 9.46
N GLY A 69 -1.73 -7.62 10.75
CA GLY A 69 -1.26 -6.31 11.22
C GLY A 69 0.22 -6.07 10.88
N ALA A 70 1.09 -7.05 11.16
CA ALA A 70 2.51 -6.97 10.83
C ALA A 70 2.75 -6.90 9.30
N ALA A 71 2.06 -7.73 8.52
CA ALA A 71 2.15 -7.71 7.07
C ALA A 71 1.69 -6.36 6.47
N GLY A 72 0.65 -5.75 7.05
CA GLY A 72 0.17 -4.41 6.67
C GLY A 72 1.21 -3.32 6.93
N GLN A 73 1.90 -3.36 8.07
CA GLN A 73 2.99 -2.44 8.36
C GLN A 73 4.17 -2.62 7.40
N ALA A 74 4.55 -3.86 7.09
CA ALA A 74 5.61 -4.16 6.13
C ALA A 74 5.25 -3.65 4.73
N LEU A 75 4.01 -3.89 4.26
CA LEU A 75 3.50 -3.35 3.01
C LEU A 75 3.52 -1.82 2.98
N GLY A 76 3.09 -1.17 4.06
CA GLY A 76 3.16 0.28 4.21
C GLY A 76 4.59 0.81 4.15
N ALA A 77 5.54 0.14 4.79
CA ALA A 77 6.96 0.49 4.72
C ALA A 77 7.52 0.34 3.30
N MET A 78 7.23 -0.78 2.61
CA MET A 78 7.63 -0.98 1.21
C MET A 78 7.06 0.11 0.30
N ALA A 79 5.80 0.48 0.50
CA ALA A 79 5.12 1.53 -0.25
C ALA A 79 5.72 2.92 -0.01
N ARG A 80 6.01 3.28 1.24
CA ARG A 80 6.71 4.54 1.63
C ARG A 80 8.15 4.63 1.10
N ASN A 81 8.75 3.49 0.79
CA ASN A 81 10.07 3.41 0.15
C ASN A 81 9.99 3.37 -1.39
N GLY A 82 8.79 3.40 -1.97
CA GLY A 82 8.62 3.35 -3.43
C GLY A 82 9.00 1.99 -4.02
N SER A 83 8.87 0.91 -3.24
CA SER A 83 9.23 -0.45 -3.69
C SER A 83 8.19 -0.99 -4.67
N ASN A 84 8.64 -1.76 -5.66
CA ASN A 84 7.76 -2.52 -6.54
C ASN A 84 7.23 -3.75 -5.80
N ILE A 85 5.99 -3.68 -5.32
CA ILE A 85 5.35 -4.78 -4.59
C ILE A 85 4.69 -5.74 -5.59
N SER A 86 5.16 -6.98 -5.60
CA SER A 86 4.75 -8.01 -6.55
C SER A 86 3.27 -8.40 -6.37
N PRO A 87 2.59 -8.86 -7.44
CA PRO A 87 1.21 -9.35 -7.35
C PRO A 87 1.03 -10.49 -6.33
N PHE A 88 2.03 -11.36 -6.19
CA PHE A 88 2.02 -12.47 -5.24
C PHE A 88 1.92 -11.98 -3.79
N ILE A 89 2.71 -10.97 -3.40
CA ILE A 89 2.65 -10.38 -2.05
C ILE A 89 1.29 -9.71 -1.83
N ARG A 90 0.77 -9.00 -2.83
CA ARG A 90 -0.56 -8.35 -2.75
C ARG A 90 -1.67 -9.38 -2.57
N PHE A 91 -1.63 -10.48 -3.33
CA PHE A 91 -2.59 -11.56 -3.23
C PHE A 91 -2.50 -12.26 -1.87
N GLY A 92 -1.29 -12.58 -1.42
CA GLY A 92 -1.06 -13.19 -0.10
C GLY A 92 -1.62 -12.32 1.04
N PHE A 93 -1.40 -11.01 1.00
CA PHE A 93 -1.95 -10.10 2.00
C PHE A 93 -3.48 -9.99 1.94
N ASN A 94 -4.06 -9.91 0.74
CA ASN A 94 -5.52 -9.89 0.60
C ASN A 94 -6.13 -11.20 1.12
N GLY A 95 -5.54 -12.34 0.78
CA GLY A 95 -5.94 -13.66 1.29
C GLY A 95 -5.88 -13.72 2.80
N LEU A 96 -4.77 -13.25 3.38
CA LEU A 96 -4.61 -13.17 4.84
C LEU A 96 -5.71 -12.34 5.51
N ASN A 97 -6.02 -11.14 4.99
CA ASN A 97 -7.10 -10.32 5.53
C ASN A 97 -8.50 -10.94 5.38
N VAL A 98 -8.76 -11.62 4.26
CA VAL A 98 -9.99 -12.38 4.08
C VAL A 98 -10.06 -13.53 5.09
N SER A 99 -8.95 -14.24 5.33
CA SER A 99 -8.89 -15.29 6.34
C SER A 99 -9.17 -14.76 7.75
N VAL A 100 -8.62 -13.59 8.13
CA VAL A 100 -8.93 -12.95 9.41
C VAL A 100 -10.42 -12.67 9.53
N LEU A 101 -11.03 -12.09 8.49
CA LEU A 101 -12.46 -11.80 8.46
C LEU A 101 -13.32 -13.07 8.63
N VAL A 102 -12.98 -14.11 7.87
CA VAL A 102 -13.71 -15.39 7.88
C VAL A 102 -13.55 -16.09 9.24
N VAL A 103 -12.33 -16.21 9.77
CA VAL A 103 -12.08 -16.89 11.05
C VAL A 103 -12.75 -16.15 12.21
N ASN A 104 -12.66 -14.82 12.26
CA ASN A 104 -13.33 -14.03 13.29
C ASN A 104 -14.86 -14.08 13.16
N GLY A 105 -15.38 -14.12 11.92
CA GLY A 105 -16.81 -14.30 11.65
C GLY A 105 -17.31 -15.67 12.10
N LEU A 106 -16.60 -16.74 11.76
CA LEU A 106 -16.91 -18.10 12.23
C LEU A 106 -16.83 -18.22 13.76
N GLY A 107 -15.84 -17.57 14.39
CA GLY A 107 -15.74 -17.49 15.85
C GLY A 107 -16.94 -16.82 16.49
N THR A 108 -17.44 -15.75 15.88
CA THR A 108 -18.65 -15.04 16.34
C THR A 108 -19.89 -15.90 16.18
N ILE A 109 -20.10 -16.55 15.03
CA ILE A 109 -21.22 -17.46 14.80
C ILE A 109 -21.18 -18.62 15.80
N ASN A 110 -20.00 -19.22 16.01
CA ASN A 110 -19.84 -20.31 16.99
C ASN A 110 -20.26 -19.86 18.40
N GLY A 111 -19.82 -18.68 18.84
CA GLY A 111 -20.20 -18.14 20.14
C GLY A 111 -21.71 -17.90 20.29
N PHE A 112 -22.40 -17.49 19.22
CA PHE A 112 -23.86 -17.38 19.22
C PHE A 112 -24.55 -18.74 19.30
N VAL A 113 -24.10 -19.72 18.52
CA VAL A 113 -24.68 -21.08 18.53
C VAL A 113 -24.52 -21.73 19.91
N ASP A 114 -23.34 -21.60 20.52
CA ASP A 114 -23.06 -22.20 21.83
C ASP A 114 -23.91 -21.60 22.96
N ILE A 115 -24.21 -20.30 22.91
CA ILE A 115 -24.99 -19.61 23.95
C ILE A 115 -26.50 -19.78 23.76
N PHE A 116 -27.01 -19.72 22.52
CA PHE A 116 -28.45 -19.62 22.25
C PHE A 116 -29.11 -20.93 21.80
N PHE A 117 -28.35 -21.96 21.45
CA PHE A 117 -28.92 -23.18 20.86
C PHE A 117 -28.39 -24.48 21.48
N ILE A 118 -27.25 -24.46 22.15
CA ILE A 118 -26.63 -25.67 22.72
C ILE A 118 -26.73 -25.69 24.26
N ASN A 119 -26.74 -24.53 24.92
CA ASN A 119 -26.80 -24.39 26.39
C ASN A 119 -28.19 -24.02 26.93
N ASP A 120 -29.29 -24.44 26.28
CA ASP A 120 -30.66 -24.01 26.62
C ASP A 120 -31.06 -24.23 28.10
N ASP A 121 -30.41 -25.18 28.80
CA ASP A 121 -30.70 -25.51 30.20
C ASP A 121 -29.57 -25.13 31.21
N GLN A 122 -28.50 -24.46 30.77
CA GLN A 122 -27.39 -24.06 31.64
C GLN A 122 -27.27 -22.54 31.77
N PRO A 123 -27.00 -22.00 32.97
CA PRO A 123 -26.84 -20.56 33.14
C PRO A 123 -25.63 -20.07 32.33
N VAL A 124 -25.86 -19.06 31.49
CA VAL A 124 -24.80 -18.41 30.70
C VAL A 124 -23.73 -17.88 31.65
N THR A 125 -22.50 -18.36 31.49
CA THR A 125 -21.38 -17.96 32.34
C THR A 125 -20.80 -16.61 31.90
N ALA A 126 -20.24 -15.85 32.85
CA ALA A 126 -19.55 -14.58 32.54
C ALA A 126 -18.39 -14.77 31.54
N GLN A 127 -17.75 -15.96 31.54
CA GLN A 127 -16.69 -16.30 30.60
C GLN A 127 -17.21 -16.44 29.17
N GLN A 128 -18.34 -17.12 28.96
CA GLN A 128 -18.95 -17.27 27.64
C GLN A 128 -19.38 -15.90 27.06
N VAL A 129 -19.98 -15.04 27.89
CA VAL A 129 -20.34 -13.67 27.48
C VAL A 129 -19.10 -12.86 27.08
N LEU A 130 -18.01 -12.97 27.85
CA LEU A 130 -16.77 -12.25 27.57
C LEU A 130 -16.09 -12.77 26.29
N GLN A 131 -16.11 -14.08 26.04
CA GLN A 131 -15.57 -14.69 24.83
C GLN A 131 -16.38 -14.34 23.57
N LEU A 132 -17.71 -14.31 23.67
CA LEU A 132 -18.59 -13.81 22.60
C LEU A 132 -18.32 -12.32 22.34
N SER A 133 -18.19 -11.51 23.40
CA SER A 133 -17.90 -10.08 23.29
C SER A 133 -16.55 -9.83 22.61
N ALA A 134 -15.51 -10.59 22.97
CA ALA A 134 -14.21 -10.52 22.33
C ALA A 134 -14.28 -10.94 20.86
N SER A 135 -15.03 -11.99 20.54
CA SER A 135 -15.24 -12.45 19.15
C SER A 135 -15.95 -11.38 18.32
N LEU A 136 -17.00 -10.77 18.86
CA LEU A 136 -17.74 -9.70 18.22
C LEU A 136 -16.89 -8.44 18.03
N PHE A 137 -16.09 -8.06 19.03
CA PHE A 137 -15.13 -6.97 18.92
C PHE A 137 -14.11 -7.24 17.81
N MET A 138 -13.51 -8.43 17.80
CA MET A 138 -12.52 -8.83 16.80
C MET A 138 -13.10 -8.91 15.39
N PHE A 139 -14.34 -9.40 15.25
CA PHE A 139 -15.04 -9.39 13.97
C PHE A 139 -15.34 -7.97 13.50
N THR A 140 -15.91 -7.12 14.36
CA THR A 140 -16.19 -5.71 14.05
C THR A 140 -14.90 -4.96 13.69
N HIS A 141 -13.84 -5.20 14.45
CA HIS A 141 -12.51 -4.67 14.18
C HIS A 141 -11.99 -5.13 12.82
N SER A 142 -12.15 -6.42 12.49
CA SER A 142 -11.75 -6.96 11.19
C SER A 142 -12.54 -6.36 10.03
N VAL A 143 -13.84 -6.12 10.20
CA VAL A 143 -14.69 -5.48 9.17
C VAL A 143 -14.24 -4.04 8.96
N TYR A 144 -14.05 -3.27 10.04
CA TYR A 144 -13.66 -1.86 9.95
C TYR A 144 -12.25 -1.66 9.40
N ASN A 145 -11.30 -2.52 9.81
CA ASN A 145 -9.90 -2.45 9.39
C ASN A 145 -9.59 -3.26 8.14
N PHE A 146 -10.61 -3.83 7.48
CA PHE A 146 -10.39 -4.55 6.23
C PHE A 146 -9.81 -3.60 5.18
N GLN A 147 -8.57 -3.86 4.77
CA GLN A 147 -7.90 -3.10 3.74
C GLN A 147 -7.25 -4.05 2.74
N THR A 148 -7.37 -3.71 1.47
CA THR A 148 -6.63 -4.42 0.42
C THR A 148 -5.19 -3.92 0.38
N ALA A 149 -4.28 -4.76 -0.13
CA ALA A 149 -2.89 -4.38 -0.36
C ALA A 149 -2.81 -3.09 -1.20
N ASN A 150 -3.63 -2.98 -2.25
CA ASN A 150 -3.67 -1.78 -3.09
C ASN A 150 -4.07 -0.52 -2.32
N SER A 151 -4.99 -0.63 -1.36
CA SER A 151 -5.40 0.51 -0.53
C SER A 151 -4.25 0.99 0.37
N ILE A 152 -3.58 0.07 1.07
CA ILE A 152 -2.42 0.38 1.91
C ILE A 152 -1.29 1.00 1.08
N ILE A 153 -0.97 0.39 -0.06
CA ILE A 153 0.10 0.84 -0.94
C ILE A 153 -0.19 2.26 -1.45
N ARG A 154 -1.39 2.49 -2.00
CA ARG A 154 -1.79 3.78 -2.55
C ARG A 154 -1.82 4.85 -1.46
N SER A 155 -2.43 4.57 -0.31
CA SER A 155 -2.50 5.51 0.82
C SER A 155 -1.11 5.94 1.28
N ASN A 156 -0.18 5.01 1.48
CA ASN A 156 1.18 5.31 1.92
C ASN A 156 2.00 6.08 0.86
N GLN A 157 1.84 5.73 -0.41
CA GLN A 157 2.46 6.46 -1.52
C GLN A 157 1.91 7.89 -1.62
N ASP A 158 0.58 8.04 -1.56
CA ASP A 158 -0.10 9.33 -1.65
C ASP A 158 0.25 10.24 -0.47
N MET A 159 0.34 9.69 0.74
CA MET A 159 0.85 10.42 1.91
C MET A 159 2.27 10.92 1.67
N THR A 160 3.19 10.05 1.24
CA THR A 160 4.59 10.45 1.01
C THR A 160 4.71 11.53 -0.07
N ILE A 161 3.98 11.39 -1.17
CA ILE A 161 3.91 12.36 -2.28
C ILE A 161 3.34 13.69 -1.76
N ARG A 162 2.26 13.64 -0.99
CA ARG A 162 1.59 14.83 -0.44
C ARG A 162 2.49 15.56 0.56
N ASP A 163 3.14 14.86 1.48
CA ASP A 163 3.99 15.46 2.51
C ASP A 163 5.17 16.22 1.88
N VAL A 164 5.82 15.60 0.89
CA VAL A 164 6.86 16.29 0.12
C VAL A 164 6.26 17.47 -0.62
N ARG A 165 5.18 17.28 -1.37
CA ARG A 165 4.52 18.36 -2.12
C ARG A 165 4.17 19.53 -1.23
N GLU A 166 3.60 19.30 -0.06
CA GLU A 166 3.14 20.34 0.86
C GLU A 166 4.30 21.16 1.45
N SER A 167 5.46 20.53 1.66
CA SER A 167 6.70 21.19 2.10
C SER A 167 7.31 22.17 1.09
N LEU A 168 6.88 22.09 -0.19
CA LEU A 168 7.38 22.92 -1.29
C LEU A 168 6.63 24.27 -1.41
N SER A 169 7.34 25.30 -1.90
CA SER A 169 6.75 26.58 -2.30
C SER A 169 5.86 26.44 -3.54
N ARG A 170 5.04 27.47 -3.85
CA ARG A 170 4.14 27.44 -5.02
C ARG A 170 4.84 27.13 -6.34
N ASN A 171 6.04 27.67 -6.56
CA ASN A 171 6.79 27.46 -7.80
C ASN A 171 7.38 26.05 -7.87
N GLN A 172 7.94 25.56 -6.76
CA GLN A 172 8.44 24.20 -6.63
C GLN A 172 7.31 23.17 -6.79
N LYS A 173 6.13 23.43 -6.22
CA LYS A 173 4.91 22.61 -6.38
C LYS A 173 4.53 22.44 -7.85
N ARG A 174 4.60 23.50 -8.65
CA ARG A 174 4.30 23.42 -10.10
C ARG A 174 5.28 22.50 -10.85
N ALA A 175 6.58 22.61 -10.53
CA ALA A 175 7.59 21.74 -11.10
C ALA A 175 7.38 20.27 -10.70
N PHE A 176 7.15 20.04 -9.41
CA PHE A 176 6.82 18.72 -8.86
C PHE A 176 5.57 18.11 -9.50
N ASP A 177 4.48 18.88 -9.60
CA ASP A 177 3.20 18.43 -10.15
C ASP A 177 3.34 18.05 -11.63
N LYS A 178 4.12 18.83 -12.40
CA LYS A 178 4.39 18.53 -13.82
C LYS A 178 5.15 17.20 -13.96
N MET A 179 6.21 17.03 -13.16
CA MET A 179 7.05 15.84 -13.19
C MET A 179 6.28 14.59 -12.72
N SER A 180 5.46 14.73 -11.68
CA SER A 180 4.61 13.67 -11.15
C SER A 180 3.53 13.24 -12.16
N LYS A 181 2.86 14.21 -12.81
CA LYS A 181 1.87 13.94 -13.85
C LYS A 181 2.48 13.20 -15.03
N GLU A 182 3.65 13.62 -15.50
CA GLU A 182 4.33 12.96 -16.60
C GLU A 182 4.76 11.53 -16.24
N THR A 183 5.24 11.33 -15.01
CA THR A 183 5.60 9.99 -14.51
C THR A 183 4.40 9.07 -14.48
N ILE A 184 3.25 9.54 -13.98
CA ILE A 184 1.99 8.77 -13.97
C ILE A 184 1.50 8.50 -15.39
N ARG A 185 1.65 9.46 -16.32
CA ARG A 185 1.31 9.27 -17.74
C ARG A 185 2.12 8.13 -18.37
N LEU A 186 3.43 8.10 -18.13
CA LEU A 186 4.37 7.13 -18.70
C LEU A 186 4.25 5.73 -18.07
N LYS A 187 4.10 5.65 -16.75
CA LYS A 187 4.22 4.40 -15.98
C LYS A 187 2.90 3.87 -15.43
N GLY A 188 1.86 4.70 -15.45
CA GLY A 188 0.55 4.39 -14.90
C GLY A 188 0.50 4.73 -13.41
N GLU A 189 -0.70 4.70 -12.84
CA GLU A 189 -0.90 5.23 -11.49
C GLU A 189 -0.13 4.45 -10.41
N SER A 190 -0.15 3.11 -10.45
CA SER A 190 0.50 2.30 -9.41
C SER A 190 2.03 2.34 -9.50
N THR A 191 2.59 2.10 -10.68
CA THR A 191 4.04 2.06 -10.88
C THR A 191 4.62 3.47 -10.85
N GLY A 192 3.94 4.45 -11.45
CA GLY A 192 4.37 5.85 -11.44
C GLY A 192 4.43 6.43 -10.03
N LYS A 193 3.45 6.15 -9.16
CA LYS A 193 3.53 6.55 -7.74
C LYS A 193 4.70 5.89 -7.01
N ALA A 194 4.99 4.61 -7.28
CA ALA A 194 6.16 3.94 -6.71
C ALA A 194 7.47 4.60 -7.15
N ASP A 195 7.61 4.91 -8.44
CA ASP A 195 8.78 5.58 -8.99
C ASP A 195 8.93 7.00 -8.42
N ILE A 196 7.85 7.79 -8.31
CA ILE A 196 7.88 9.11 -7.66
C ILE A 196 8.44 8.98 -6.23
N VAL A 197 7.86 8.12 -5.40
CA VAL A 197 8.27 7.96 -4.00
C VAL A 197 9.74 7.52 -3.90
N ARG A 198 10.17 6.58 -4.74
CA ARG A 198 11.55 6.10 -4.80
C ARG A 198 12.53 7.22 -5.10
N ASN A 199 12.22 8.07 -6.06
CA ASN A 199 13.06 9.22 -6.41
C ASN A 199 13.09 10.25 -5.29
N LEU A 200 11.93 10.57 -4.71
CA LEU A 200 11.85 11.50 -3.59
C LEU A 200 12.70 11.05 -2.40
N LYS A 201 12.81 9.74 -2.15
CA LYS A 201 13.69 9.21 -1.11
C LYS A 201 15.18 9.35 -1.40
N LYS A 202 15.59 9.40 -2.68
CA LYS A 202 16.99 9.57 -3.08
C LYS A 202 17.42 11.04 -3.14
N ILE A 203 16.47 11.96 -3.32
CA ILE A 203 16.76 13.39 -3.38
C ILE A 203 17.09 13.90 -1.96
N PRO A 204 18.32 14.41 -1.69
CA PRO A 204 18.70 14.87 -0.35
C PRO A 204 17.94 16.12 0.09
N ASP A 205 17.77 17.10 -0.81
CA ASP A 205 17.02 18.34 -0.56
C ASP A 205 15.94 18.53 -1.65
N HIS A 206 14.68 18.28 -1.28
CA HIS A 206 13.54 18.46 -2.18
C HIS A 206 13.36 19.92 -2.61
N LYS A 207 13.59 20.88 -1.71
CA LYS A 207 13.39 22.30 -1.99
C LYS A 207 14.41 22.79 -3.01
N GLU A 208 15.68 22.46 -2.83
CA GLU A 208 16.73 22.81 -3.79
C GLU A 208 16.48 22.14 -5.14
N TYR A 209 16.22 20.84 -5.15
CA TYR A 209 15.95 20.06 -6.36
C TYR A 209 14.81 20.68 -7.19
N PHE A 210 13.64 20.92 -6.57
CA PHE A 210 12.48 21.47 -7.29
C PHE A 210 12.61 22.97 -7.57
N ARG A 211 13.49 23.70 -6.85
CA ARG A 211 13.81 25.09 -7.16
C ARG A 211 14.60 25.17 -8.46
N ASP A 212 15.61 24.33 -8.63
CA ASP A 212 16.40 24.31 -9.86
C ASP A 212 15.59 23.76 -11.04
N MET A 213 14.76 22.74 -10.81
CA MET A 213 13.81 22.26 -11.81
C MET A 213 12.86 23.37 -12.28
N TYR A 214 12.33 24.18 -11.35
CA TYR A 214 11.48 25.32 -11.71
C TYR A 214 12.22 26.34 -12.58
N LYS A 215 13.51 26.60 -12.30
CA LYS A 215 14.31 27.59 -13.05
C LYS A 215 14.61 27.17 -14.49
N VAL A 216 14.74 25.86 -14.75
CA VAL A 216 14.96 25.33 -16.11
C VAL A 216 13.66 25.01 -16.86
N ASN A 217 12.50 25.14 -16.19
CA ASN A 217 11.21 24.75 -16.74
C ASN A 217 10.84 25.55 -18.00
N LYS A 218 11.29 26.80 -18.14
CA LYS A 218 11.06 27.62 -19.34
C LYS A 218 11.75 27.00 -20.56
N GLN A 219 13.05 26.73 -20.44
CA GLN A 219 13.86 26.13 -21.50
C GLN A 219 13.37 24.72 -21.86
N LEU A 220 12.98 23.92 -20.86
CA LEU A 220 12.37 22.61 -21.09
C LEU A 220 11.08 22.71 -21.91
N ASN A 221 10.23 23.71 -21.65
CA ASN A 221 9.01 23.91 -22.43
C ASN A 221 9.30 24.35 -23.87
N GLU A 222 10.25 25.27 -24.06
CA GLU A 222 10.67 25.76 -25.38
C GLU A 222 11.24 24.62 -26.23
N ALA A 223 11.98 23.69 -25.62
CA ALA A 223 12.53 22.50 -26.29
C ALA A 223 11.54 21.32 -26.39
N ASN A 224 10.29 21.49 -25.93
CA ASN A 224 9.32 20.40 -25.82
C ASN A 224 9.84 19.16 -25.06
N VAL A 225 10.60 19.38 -23.99
CA VAL A 225 11.13 18.34 -23.10
C VAL A 225 10.29 18.27 -21.82
N LYS A 226 9.79 17.08 -21.51
CA LYS A 226 9.01 16.79 -20.30
C LYS A 226 9.85 15.99 -19.30
N PRO A 227 10.13 16.54 -18.11
CA PRO A 227 10.81 15.81 -17.05
C PRO A 227 9.84 14.83 -16.36
N SER A 228 10.35 13.67 -15.97
CA SER A 228 9.64 12.63 -15.20
C SER A 228 10.61 11.90 -14.26
N PHE A 229 10.08 11.15 -13.30
CA PHE A 229 10.86 10.33 -12.38
C PHE A 229 11.10 8.95 -12.99
N GLY A 230 12.35 8.50 -12.96
CA GLY A 230 12.76 7.21 -13.51
C GLY A 230 12.69 6.07 -12.51
N SER A 231 12.57 4.84 -13.01
CA SER A 231 12.54 3.63 -12.19
C SER A 231 13.88 3.33 -11.47
N ASP A 232 14.97 3.85 -12.02
CA ASP A 232 16.33 3.84 -11.46
C ASP A 232 16.54 4.86 -10.33
N GLY A 233 15.55 5.74 -10.10
CA GLY A 233 15.69 6.82 -9.13
C GLY A 233 16.46 8.02 -9.66
N GLN A 234 16.56 8.15 -10.99
CA GLN A 234 17.11 9.31 -11.68
C GLN A 234 16.01 10.05 -12.44
N MET A 235 16.28 11.31 -12.80
CA MET A 235 15.39 12.08 -13.67
C MET A 235 15.41 11.50 -15.09
N GLN A 236 14.23 11.41 -15.69
CA GLN A 236 14.04 11.09 -17.10
C GLN A 236 13.53 12.31 -17.87
N LEU A 237 13.96 12.45 -19.11
CA LEU A 237 13.54 13.50 -20.03
C LEU A 237 12.91 12.83 -21.25
N ASN A 238 11.65 13.14 -21.54
CA ASN A 238 10.85 12.48 -22.59
C ASN A 238 10.89 10.93 -22.51
N GLY A 239 10.92 10.39 -21.30
CA GLY A 239 10.95 8.94 -21.04
C GLY A 239 12.31 8.27 -21.20
N GLN A 240 13.37 9.02 -21.52
CA GLN A 240 14.75 8.52 -21.57
C GLN A 240 15.54 8.91 -20.31
N PRO A 241 16.51 8.10 -19.87
CA PRO A 241 17.41 8.47 -18.78
C PRO A 241 18.09 9.80 -19.09
N GLY A 242 17.84 10.82 -18.25
CA GLY A 242 18.53 12.09 -18.37
C GLY A 242 19.98 11.98 -17.89
N ASN A 243 20.26 11.06 -16.95
CA ASN A 243 21.53 10.94 -16.23
C ASN A 243 22.04 12.28 -15.67
N THR A 244 21.14 13.21 -15.36
CA THR A 244 21.48 14.48 -14.75
C THR A 244 20.51 14.78 -13.61
N VAL A 245 20.97 15.59 -12.66
CA VAL A 245 20.08 16.27 -11.70
C VAL A 245 19.70 17.67 -12.20
N PRO A 246 18.66 18.32 -11.64
CA PRO A 246 18.23 19.64 -12.09
C PRO A 246 19.30 20.74 -11.97
N SER A 247 20.20 20.63 -11.00
CA SER A 247 21.32 21.55 -10.80
C SER A 247 22.35 21.47 -11.95
N GLU A 248 22.71 20.26 -12.37
CA GLU A 248 23.59 20.00 -13.52
C GLU A 248 22.94 20.43 -14.83
N LEU A 249 21.66 20.09 -15.03
CA LEU A 249 20.91 20.53 -16.19
C LEU A 249 20.88 22.07 -16.29
N ARG A 250 20.71 22.74 -15.14
CA ARG A 250 20.77 24.19 -15.06
C ARG A 250 22.15 24.75 -15.37
N ALA A 251 23.23 24.06 -14.96
CA ALA A 251 24.59 24.46 -15.29
C ALA A 251 24.86 24.33 -16.80
N ASN A 252 24.45 23.21 -17.41
CA ASN A 252 24.59 22.97 -18.85
C ASN A 252 23.82 24.01 -19.68
N LEU A 253 22.59 24.36 -19.29
CA LEU A 253 21.79 25.40 -19.95
C LEU A 253 22.34 26.84 -19.76
N LYS A 254 23.30 27.04 -18.86
CA LYS A 254 24.04 28.32 -18.77
C LYS A 254 25.29 28.33 -19.63
N ALA A 255 25.88 27.16 -19.86
CA ALA A 255 27.12 27.00 -20.60
C ALA A 255 26.91 26.85 -22.11
N ALA A 256 25.75 26.33 -22.52
CA ALA A 256 25.41 26.04 -23.92
C ALA A 256 23.97 26.45 -24.25
N SER A 257 23.66 26.51 -25.55
CA SER A 257 22.31 26.80 -26.02
C SER A 257 21.33 25.66 -25.71
N THR A 258 20.05 25.98 -25.58
CA THR A 258 18.98 25.00 -25.36
C THR A 258 18.97 23.89 -26.41
N ALA A 259 19.25 24.23 -27.68
CA ALA A 259 19.28 23.27 -28.78
C ALA A 259 20.44 22.27 -28.64
N GLU A 260 21.62 22.74 -28.22
CA GLU A 260 22.79 21.87 -28.00
C GLU A 260 22.56 20.91 -26.84
N VAL A 261 22.06 21.42 -25.70
CA VAL A 261 21.82 20.62 -24.49
C VAL A 261 20.78 19.52 -24.71
N PHE A 262 19.79 19.76 -25.57
CA PHE A 262 18.70 18.81 -25.82
C PHE A 262 18.78 18.09 -27.16
N SER A 263 19.87 18.26 -27.92
CA SER A 263 20.06 17.65 -29.24
C SER A 263 19.96 16.12 -29.25
N SER A 264 20.32 15.46 -28.15
CA SER A 264 20.27 14.01 -27.97
C SER A 264 18.97 13.48 -27.37
N ILE A 265 18.02 14.36 -27.01
CA ILE A 265 16.75 13.97 -26.41
C ILE A 265 15.72 13.74 -27.52
N PRO A 266 15.07 12.57 -27.58
CA PRO A 266 14.05 12.33 -28.59
C PRO A 266 12.85 13.28 -28.41
N ALA A 267 12.16 13.51 -29.51
CA ALA A 267 10.93 14.30 -29.50
C ALA A 267 9.91 13.72 -28.50
N HIS A 268 9.18 14.60 -27.81
CA HIS A 268 8.14 14.17 -26.90
C HIS A 268 7.02 13.45 -27.66
N ASP A 269 6.80 12.18 -27.33
CA ASP A 269 5.70 11.39 -27.87
C ASP A 269 4.49 11.44 -26.91
N PRO A 270 3.39 12.13 -27.30
CA PRO A 270 2.18 12.21 -26.49
C PRO A 270 1.44 10.86 -26.38
N ASN A 271 1.68 9.94 -27.31
CA ASN A 271 1.06 8.61 -27.32
C ASN A 271 1.81 7.60 -26.47
N LEU A 272 3.04 7.91 -26.06
CA LEU A 272 3.86 7.08 -25.19
C LEU A 272 3.30 7.14 -23.77
N GLY A 273 2.34 6.29 -23.46
CA GLY A 273 1.68 6.21 -22.16
C GLY A 273 1.69 4.80 -21.58
N ALA A 274 1.35 4.70 -20.31
CA ALA A 274 1.17 3.41 -19.66
C ALA A 274 0.11 2.58 -20.39
N SER A 275 0.43 1.31 -20.67
CA SER A 275 -0.55 0.38 -21.25
C SER A 275 -1.81 0.36 -20.38
N THR A 276 -2.96 0.67 -20.98
CA THR A 276 -4.27 0.68 -20.32
C THR A 276 -4.80 -0.73 -20.05
N LYS A 277 -4.07 -1.77 -20.48
CA LYS A 277 -4.44 -3.17 -20.32
C LYS A 277 -3.49 -3.86 -19.33
N PRO A 278 -3.94 -4.21 -18.11
CA PRO A 278 -3.12 -4.99 -17.19
C PRO A 278 -2.78 -6.35 -17.83
N GLY A 279 -1.49 -6.67 -17.95
CA GLY A 279 -1.01 -8.00 -18.33
C GLY A 279 -0.52 -8.21 -19.77
N GLN A 280 -0.53 -7.19 -20.64
CA GLN A 280 0.19 -7.29 -21.92
C GLN A 280 1.52 -6.52 -21.85
N LEU A 281 2.63 -7.25 -22.07
CA LEU A 281 3.89 -6.64 -22.47
C LEU A 281 3.61 -5.76 -23.69
N ASN A 282 3.86 -4.45 -23.56
CA ASN A 282 3.78 -3.53 -24.68
C ASN A 282 5.00 -3.84 -25.57
N LEU A 283 4.87 -4.86 -26.42
CA LEU A 283 5.83 -5.12 -27.47
C LEU A 283 5.76 -3.91 -28.38
N ILE A 284 6.77 -3.04 -28.28
CA ILE A 284 7.05 -1.99 -29.26
C ILE A 284 6.83 -2.62 -30.63
N ASN A 285 5.93 -2.03 -31.44
CA ASN A 285 5.58 -2.44 -32.79
C ASN A 285 6.79 -3.07 -33.52
N SER A 286 6.84 -4.40 -33.56
CA SER A 286 7.87 -5.16 -34.27
C SER A 286 7.66 -5.14 -35.79
N HIS A 287 6.73 -4.32 -36.29
CA HIS A 287 6.40 -4.18 -37.71
C HIS A 287 7.31 -3.25 -38.51
N GLN A 288 8.39 -2.70 -37.94
CA GLN A 288 9.37 -1.91 -38.70
C GLN A 288 10.62 -2.68 -39.17
N TRP A 289 10.84 -3.93 -38.74
CA TRP A 289 12.06 -4.69 -39.09
C TRP A 289 11.92 -5.69 -40.25
N SER A 290 10.80 -5.69 -41.00
CA SER A 290 10.61 -6.62 -42.13
C SER A 290 10.86 -6.03 -43.52
N ASN A 291 11.13 -4.72 -43.66
CA ASN A 291 11.24 -4.08 -44.97
C ASN A 291 12.68 -3.74 -45.41
N GLU A 292 13.70 -3.99 -44.59
CA GLU A 292 15.12 -3.73 -44.95
C GLU A 292 15.89 -5.00 -45.34
N ARG A 293 15.22 -6.12 -45.65
CA ARG A 293 15.87 -7.34 -46.17
C ARG A 293 15.30 -7.83 -47.50
N ARG A 294 14.92 -6.89 -48.36
CA ARG A 294 14.68 -7.13 -49.79
C ARG A 294 15.24 -5.97 -50.61
N GLU A 295 16.55 -5.86 -50.60
CA GLU A 295 17.36 -5.41 -51.74
C GLU A 295 18.55 -6.36 -51.87
#